data_AF-A0A354ENW1-F1
#
_entry.id   AF-A0A354ENW1-F1
#
_cell.length_a   1.000
_cell.length_b   1.000
_cell.length_c   1.000
_cell.angle_alpha   90.00
_cell.angle_beta   90.00
_cell.angle_gamma   90.00
#
_symmetry.space_group_name_H-M   'P 1'
#
loop_
_entity.id
_entity.type
_entity.pdbx_description
1 polymer ?
#
loop_
_entity_poly.entity_id
_entity_poly.type
_entity_poly.pdbx_seq_one_letter_code
_entity_poly.pdbx_strand_id
1 'polypeptide(L)'
;WDPVLVREALLREKYRGGQAYYVAPRLKDLPDIEKFLREQVPEVKFVVGHGQMSATQLEEVMSAFYDGEYDVLVSTTIVESGIDIPTANTLVVHRADMFGLA
;
A
#
# COMPACT_ATOMS: atom_id res chain seq x y z
N TRP A 1 14.11 9.52 -0.43
CA TRP A 1 13.52 8.17 -0.30
C TRP A 1 14.54 7.31 0.40
N ASP A 2 14.19 6.76 1.55
CA ASP A 2 15.05 5.86 2.32
C ASP A 2 14.40 4.47 2.35
N PRO A 3 14.91 3.49 1.56
CA PRO A 3 14.32 2.16 1.49
C PRO A 3 14.44 1.39 2.81
N VAL A 4 15.44 1.70 3.66
CA VAL A 4 15.64 1.02 4.95
C VAL A 4 14.53 1.40 5.91
N LEU A 5 14.24 2.70 6.03
CA LEU A 5 13.19 3.20 6.91
C LEU A 5 11.80 2.71 6.50
N VAL A 6 11.52 2.66 5.19
CA VAL A 6 10.27 2.11 4.65
C VAL A 6 10.15 0.62 4.99
N ARG A 7 11.22 -0.15 4.79
CA ARG A 7 11.25 -1.58 5.15
C ARG A 7 10.97 -1.79 6.64
N GLU A 8 11.66 -1.04 7.50
CA GLU A 8 11.46 -1.14 8.95
C GLU A 8 10.03 -0.82 9.38
N ALA A 9 9.43 0.22 8.80
CA ALA A 9 8.04 0.60 9.07
C ALA A 9 7.07 -0.53 8.69
N LEU A 10 7.20 -1.09 7.49
CA LEU A 10 6.33 -2.17 7.01
C LEU A 10 6.49 -3.45 7.83
N LEU A 11 7.72 -3.83 8.18
CA LEU A 11 7.96 -5.01 9.01
C LEU A 11 7.44 -4.81 10.43
N ARG A 12 7.65 -3.63 11.02
CA ARG A 12 7.11 -3.30 12.33
C ARG A 12 5.59 -3.41 12.35
N GLU A 13 4.91 -2.94 11.30
CA GLU A 13 3.46 -3.06 11.14
C GLU A 13 3.00 -4.52 11.12
N LYS A 14 3.63 -5.30 10.24
CA LYS A 14 3.35 -6.73 10.10
C LYS A 14 3.52 -7.46 11.43
N TYR A 15 4.63 -7.24 12.14
CA TYR A 15 4.92 -7.93 13.40
C TYR A 15 4.00 -7.54 14.55
N ARG A 16 3.30 -6.39 14.47
CA ARG A 16 2.22 -6.05 15.41
C ARG A 16 0.85 -6.60 15.01
N GLY A 17 0.78 -7.37 13.92
CA GLY A 17 -0.47 -7.94 13.39
C GLY A 17 -1.37 -6.90 12.71
N GLY A 18 -0.82 -5.75 12.31
CA GLY A 18 -1.53 -4.73 11.57
C GLY A 18 -1.20 -4.77 10.08
N GLN A 19 -1.82 -3.86 9.34
CA GLN A 19 -1.65 -3.70 7.91
C GLN A 19 -1.17 -2.29 7.57
N ALA A 20 -0.59 -2.11 6.39
CA ALA A 20 -0.08 -0.82 5.93
C ALA A 20 -0.65 -0.42 4.57
N TYR A 21 -0.83 0.88 4.38
CA TYR A 21 -1.04 1.48 3.07
C TYR A 21 0.28 1.99 2.50
N TYR A 22 0.51 1.73 1.22
CA TYR A 22 1.61 2.31 0.46
C TYR A 22 1.04 3.08 -0.73
N VAL A 23 1.00 4.41 -0.62
CA VAL A 23 0.33 5.27 -1.59
C VAL A 23 1.36 5.90 -2.53
N ALA A 24 1.14 5.73 -3.82
CA ALA A 24 1.90 6.34 -4.89
C ALA A 24 1.11 7.49 -5.54
N PRO A 25 1.77 8.57 -5.98
CA PRO A 25 1.07 9.70 -6.60
C PRO A 25 0.59 9.34 -8.02
N ARG A 26 1.21 8.34 -8.67
CA ARG A 26 0.94 7.98 -10.06
C ARG A 26 1.04 6.48 -10.29
N LEU A 27 0.22 5.96 -11.19
CA LEU A 27 0.23 4.55 -11.64
C LEU A 27 1.61 4.09 -12.12
N LYS A 28 2.34 4.96 -12.83
CA LYS A 28 3.67 4.65 -13.36
C LYS A 28 4.74 4.40 -12.30
N ASP A 29 4.48 4.79 -11.05
CA ASP A 29 5.41 4.59 -9.94
C ASP A 29 5.19 3.21 -9.28
N LEU A 30 4.04 2.54 -9.52
CA LEU A 30 3.69 1.25 -8.90
C LEU A 30 4.68 0.13 -9.25
N PRO A 31 5.13 -0.06 -10.51
CA PRO A 31 6.04 -1.16 -10.83
C PRO A 31 7.35 -1.11 -10.04
N ASP A 32 7.90 0.09 -9.79
CA ASP A 32 9.12 0.26 -9.01
C ASP A 32 8.88 -0.06 -7.52
N ILE A 33 7.72 0.30 -6.99
CA ILE A 33 7.31 -0.02 -5.62
C ILE A 33 7.11 -1.54 -5.48
N GLU A 34 6.42 -2.19 -6.41
CA GLU A 34 6.25 -3.64 -6.41
C GLU A 34 7.59 -4.36 -6.43
N LYS A 35 8.51 -3.91 -7.29
CA LYS A 35 9.87 -4.46 -7.36
C LYS A 35 10.59 -4.30 -6.03
N PHE A 36 10.53 -3.11 -5.43
CA PHE A 36 11.09 -2.85 -4.10
C PHE A 36 10.52 -3.81 -3.04
N LEU A 37 9.20 -3.99 -2.98
CA LEU A 37 8.57 -4.90 -2.03
C LEU A 37 8.98 -6.36 -2.25
N ARG A 38 9.01 -6.82 -3.51
CA ARG A 38 9.42 -8.19 -3.85
C ARG A 38 10.89 -8.47 -3.52
N GLU A 39 11.78 -7.52 -3.76
CA GLU A 39 13.22 -7.72 -3.62
C GLU A 39 13.75 -7.38 -2.21
N GLN A 40 13.21 -6.35 -1.57
CA GLN A 40 13.76 -5.79 -0.33
C GLN A 40 12.89 -6.08 0.90
N VAL A 41 11.60 -6.37 0.71
CA VAL A 41 10.66 -6.67 1.80
C VAL A 41 9.88 -7.95 1.51
N PRO A 42 10.54 -9.08 1.16
CA PRO A 42 9.85 -10.32 0.77
C PRO A 42 9.00 -10.93 1.91
N GLU A 43 9.15 -10.47 3.14
CA GLU A 43 8.37 -10.93 4.29
C GLU A 43 6.94 -10.39 4.28
N VAL A 44 6.65 -9.29 3.59
CA VAL A 44 5.29 -8.75 3.46
C VAL A 44 4.59 -9.30 2.22
N LYS A 45 3.34 -9.74 2.40
CA LYS A 45 2.40 -9.98 1.31
C LYS A 45 1.76 -8.66 0.94
N PHE A 46 1.83 -8.29 -0.33
CA PHE A 46 1.20 -7.06 -0.80
C PHE A 46 0.25 -7.33 -1.96
N VAL A 47 -0.72 -6.43 -2.12
CA VAL A 47 -1.64 -6.41 -3.25
C VAL A 47 -1.70 -4.99 -3.81
N VAL A 48 -1.98 -4.86 -5.11
CA VAL A 48 -2.08 -3.57 -5.80
C VAL A 48 -3.54 -3.27 -6.08
N GLY A 49 -4.00 -2.08 -5.66
CA GLY A 49 -5.34 -1.56 -5.97
C GLY A 49 -5.24 -0.18 -6.60
N HIS A 50 -5.77 0.02 -7.80
CA HIS A 50 -5.70 1.32 -8.48
C HIS A 50 -6.89 1.58 -9.42
N GLY A 51 -7.14 2.85 -9.74
CA GLY A 51 -8.32 3.29 -10.52
C GLY A 51 -8.42 2.81 -11.98
N GLN A 52 -7.38 2.17 -12.55
CA GLN A 52 -7.49 1.49 -13.86
C GLN A 52 -8.07 0.06 -13.78
N MET A 53 -8.30 -0.47 -12.58
CA MET A 53 -8.95 -1.77 -12.39
C MET A 53 -10.45 -1.63 -12.62
N SER A 54 -11.11 -2.71 -13.04
CA SER A 54 -12.57 -2.75 -13.03
C SER A 54 -13.10 -2.65 -11.60
N ALA A 55 -14.35 -2.23 -11.44
CA ALA A 55 -14.98 -2.15 -10.12
C ALA A 55 -14.92 -3.50 -9.37
N THR A 56 -15.21 -4.60 -10.06
CA THR A 56 -15.15 -5.95 -9.50
C THR A 56 -13.75 -6.33 -9.03
N GLN A 57 -12.73 -6.05 -9.85
CA GLN A 57 -11.34 -6.34 -9.46
C GLN A 57 -10.89 -5.52 -8.26
N LEU A 58 -11.29 -4.24 -8.21
CA LEU A 58 -10.97 -3.39 -7.08
C LEU A 58 -11.67 -3.89 -5.81
N GLU A 59 -12.95 -4.27 -5.90
CA GLU A 59 -13.72 -4.84 -4.79
C GLU A 59 -13.08 -6.13 -4.26
N GLU A 60 -12.65 -7.04 -5.13
CA GLU A 60 -11.95 -8.27 -4.75
C GLU A 60 -10.63 -7.97 -3.99
N VAL A 61 -9.82 -7.04 -4.50
CA VAL A 61 -8.58 -6.61 -3.84
C VAL A 61 -8.86 -6.01 -2.47
N MET A 62 -9.86 -5.13 -2.40
CA MET A 62 -10.21 -4.46 -1.16
C MET A 62 -10.79 -5.43 -0.12
N SER A 63 -11.60 -6.40 -0.53
CA SER A 63 -12.11 -7.46 0.35
C SER A 63 -10.97 -8.32 0.89
N ALA A 64 -10.07 -8.79 0.02
CA ALA A 64 -8.93 -9.62 0.46
C ALA A 64 -7.98 -8.85 1.41
N PHE A 65 -7.81 -7.54 1.18
CA PHE A 65 -7.06 -6.70 2.12
C PHE A 65 -7.84 -6.51 3.43
N TYR A 66 -9.16 -6.27 3.40
CA TYR A 66 -9.98 -6.17 4.60
C TYR A 66 -9.95 -7.45 5.45
N ASP A 67 -9.95 -8.62 4.80
CA ASP A 67 -9.91 -9.94 5.45
C ASP A 67 -8.51 -10.30 6.01
N GLY A 68 -7.52 -9.43 5.81
CA GLY A 68 -6.15 -9.62 6.33
C GLY A 68 -5.31 -10.62 5.53
N GLU A 69 -5.68 -10.93 4.29
CA GLU A 69 -4.90 -11.84 3.43
C GLU A 69 -3.54 -11.24 3.01
N TYR A 70 -3.48 -9.91 3.00
CA TYR A 70 -2.31 -9.12 2.61
C TYR A 70 -1.90 -8.15 3.74
N ASP A 71 -0.60 -7.99 3.94
CA ASP A 71 -0.04 -7.07 4.93
C ASP A 71 -0.01 -5.63 4.42
N VAL A 72 0.12 -5.43 3.10
CA VAL A 72 0.28 -4.10 2.49
C VAL A 72 -0.64 -3.92 1.28
N LEU A 73 -1.43 -2.84 1.25
CA LEU A 73 -2.11 -2.38 0.04
C LEU A 73 -1.27 -1.29 -0.62
N VAL A 74 -0.79 -1.58 -1.84
CA VAL A 74 -0.15 -0.58 -2.70
C VAL A 74 -1.21 0.06 -3.58
N SER A 75 -1.37 1.37 -3.51
CA SER A 75 -2.41 2.07 -4.25
C SER A 75 -1.98 3.42 -4.78
N THR A 76 -2.81 4.00 -5.64
CA THR A 76 -2.75 5.44 -5.92
C THR A 76 -3.73 6.20 -5.05
N THR A 77 -3.55 7.52 -4.92
CA THR A 77 -4.36 8.44 -4.10
C THR A 77 -5.88 8.30 -4.31
N ILE A 78 -6.31 7.79 -5.46
CA ILE A 78 -7.73 7.63 -5.81
C ILE A 78 -8.45 6.59 -4.92
N VAL A 79 -7.71 5.62 -4.37
CA VAL A 79 -8.30 4.51 -3.60
C VAL A 79 -8.54 4.87 -2.12
N GLU A 80 -7.96 5.97 -1.64
CA GLU A 80 -8.01 6.38 -0.21
C GLU A 80 -9.39 6.89 0.23
N SER A 81 -10.27 7.29 -0.68
CA SER A 81 -11.43 8.13 -0.36
C SER A 81 -12.66 7.42 0.23
N GLY A 82 -12.61 6.13 0.57
CA GLY A 82 -13.83 5.45 1.03
C GLY A 82 -13.71 4.15 1.84
N ILE A 83 -12.50 3.71 2.23
CA ILE A 83 -12.35 2.40 2.88
C ILE A 83 -11.70 2.56 4.25
N ASP A 84 -12.52 2.40 5.29
CA ASP A 84 -12.09 2.35 6.69
C ASP A 84 -11.63 0.92 7.00
N ILE A 85 -10.32 0.73 7.13
CA ILE A 85 -9.70 -0.55 7.51
C ILE A 85 -9.12 -0.38 8.91
N PRO A 86 -9.78 -0.91 9.96
CA PRO A 86 -9.39 -0.68 11.35
C PRO A 86 -7.97 -1.18 11.69
N THR A 87 -7.52 -2.18 10.95
CA THR A 87 -6.22 -2.84 11.12
C THR A 87 -5.09 -2.11 10.40
N ALA A 88 -5.39 -1.17 9.49
CA ALA A 88 -4.41 -0.44 8.73
C ALA A 88 -3.88 0.77 9.53
N ASN A 89 -2.80 0.58 10.27
CA ASN A 89 -2.32 1.55 11.25
C ASN A 89 -1.00 2.25 10.83
N THR A 90 -0.51 1.99 9.63
CA THR A 90 0.67 2.65 9.03
C THR A 90 0.38 3.08 7.60
N LEU A 91 0.77 4.31 7.25
CA LEU A 91 0.68 4.87 5.90
C LEU A 91 2.08 5.30 5.42
N VAL A 92 2.48 4.80 4.26
CA VAL A 92 3.69 5.22 3.54
C VAL A 92 3.26 6.01 2.31
N VAL A 93 3.65 7.29 2.24
CA VAL A 93 3.40 8.13 1.07
C VAL A 93 4.67 8.24 0.24
N HIS A 94 4.64 7.68 -0.96
CA HIS A 94 5.75 7.72 -1.90
C HIS A 94 5.80 9.08 -2.59
N ARG A 95 6.99 9.71 -2.65
CA ARG A 95 7.16 11.07 -3.16
C ARG A 95 6.11 12.04 -2.60
N ALA A 96 6.08 12.15 -1.27
CA ALA A 96 5.15 13.04 -0.57
C ALA A 96 5.26 14.51 -1.03
N ASP A 97 6.41 14.92 -1.58
CA ASP A 97 6.63 16.22 -2.22
C ASP A 97 5.69 16.49 -3.41
N MET A 98 5.19 15.45 -4.05
CA MET A 98 4.23 15.53 -5.16
C MET A 98 2.78 15.69 -4.71
N PHE A 99 2.52 15.57 -3.40
CA PHE A 99 1.21 15.79 -2.81
C PHE A 99 1.14 17.25 -2.34
N GLY A 100 0.13 17.98 -2.82
CA GLY A 100 -0.10 19.36 -2.37
C GLY A 100 -0.66 19.39 -0.95
N LEU A 101 -0.19 20.34 -0.14
CA LEU A 101 -0.85 20.72 1.11
C LEU A 101 -2.10 21.51 0.71
N ALA A 102 -3.27 20.86 0.71
CA ALA A 102 -4.55 21.50 0.48
C ALA A 102 -5.02 22.27 1.73
#